data_AF-V2X563-F1
#
_entry.id   AF-V2X563-F1
#
_cell.length_a   1.000
_cell.length_b   1.000
_cell.length_c   1.000
_cell.angle_alpha   90.00
_cell.angle_beta   90.00
_cell.angle_gamma   90.00
#
_symmetry.space_group_name_H-M   'P 1'
#
loop_
_entity.id
_entity.type
_entity.pdbx_description
1 polymer ?
#
loop_
_entity_poly.entity_id
_entity_poly.type
_entity_poly.pdbx_seq_one_letter_code
_entity_poly.pdbx_strand_id
1 'polypeptide(L)'
;MFEVHCLIPNLFSFSLLDIQGLDWLHRHRIAHNDIKFNNIMMDSSPLYSVQIHPANNKMALDWSGKVESTSRTDHPVKYYYIDFGLSQLYADNEDALMEPGYGGDTTVPEFKRNDKCDPFAVDVYRLGNMIAECFTQGGLSTELFPQLAGLEFMDGLVNDMTSSDPKDRPKMSEVVARFDEIRNKLGWRKLRAPLVPVGESNSSHGLRHWRKQLSSIAKGNSAVPMPKA
;
A
#
# COMPACT_ATOMS: atom_id res chain seq x y z
N MET A 1 12.31 -14.46 -5.96
CA MET A 1 12.71 -13.33 -5.09
C MET A 1 12.17 -12.08 -5.77
N PHE A 2 11.00 -11.62 -5.36
CA PHE A 2 10.31 -10.49 -6.00
C PHE A 2 11.05 -9.19 -5.64
N GLU A 3 11.70 -8.55 -6.62
CA GLU A 3 12.37 -7.27 -6.40
C GLU A 3 11.35 -6.18 -6.03
N VAL A 4 11.58 -5.53 -4.89
CA VAL A 4 10.76 -4.48 -4.25
C VAL A 4 10.60 -3.22 -5.13
N HIS A 5 11.39 -3.08 -6.20
CA HIS A 5 11.26 -2.01 -7.19
C HIS A 5 9.93 -2.03 -7.96
N CYS A 6 9.20 -3.15 -7.96
CA CYS A 6 7.84 -3.20 -8.51
C CYS A 6 6.78 -2.52 -7.62
N LEU A 7 7.05 -2.21 -6.34
CA LEU A 7 6.00 -1.83 -5.38
C LEU A 7 5.79 -0.32 -5.25
N ILE A 8 6.79 0.54 -5.49
CA ILE A 8 6.67 1.97 -5.14
C ILE A 8 7.20 2.90 -6.24
N PRO A 9 6.33 3.59 -7.03
CA PRO A 9 6.39 5.05 -6.94
C PRO A 9 5.02 5.76 -7.02
N ASN A 10 3.88 5.08 -6.84
CA ASN A 10 2.61 5.77 -6.61
C ASN A 10 1.92 5.30 -5.32
N LEU A 11 2.46 5.78 -4.19
CA LEU A 11 1.94 5.54 -2.84
C LEU A 11 0.43 5.75 -2.77
N PHE A 12 -0.09 6.84 -3.34
CA PHE A 12 -1.52 7.14 -3.25
C PHE A 12 -2.40 6.13 -3.98
N SER A 13 -1.99 5.66 -5.16
CA SER A 13 -2.77 4.65 -5.89
C SER A 13 -2.68 3.28 -5.20
N PHE A 14 -1.52 2.96 -4.63
CA PHE A 14 -1.30 1.78 -3.80
C PHE A 14 -2.18 1.81 -2.55
N SER A 15 -1.97 2.78 -1.67
CA SER A 15 -2.72 2.93 -0.42
C SER A 15 -4.22 3.04 -0.64
N LEU A 16 -4.68 3.72 -1.70
CA LEU A 16 -6.11 3.80 -1.98
C LEU A 16 -6.71 2.44 -2.33
N LEU A 17 -6.05 1.66 -3.18
CA LEU A 17 -6.55 0.34 -3.60
C LEU A 17 -6.52 -0.66 -2.44
N ASP A 18 -5.48 -0.62 -1.60
CA ASP A 18 -5.38 -1.48 -0.43
C ASP A 18 -6.46 -1.13 0.62
N ILE A 19 -6.60 0.15 0.96
CA ILE A 19 -7.61 0.64 1.90
C ILE A 19 -9.03 0.28 1.42
N GLN A 20 -9.34 0.48 0.13
CA GLN A 20 -10.64 0.13 -0.44
C GLN A 20 -10.86 -1.38 -0.48
N GLY A 21 -9.83 -2.16 -0.82
CA GLY A 21 -9.90 -3.62 -0.85
C GLY A 21 -10.17 -4.20 0.53
N LEU A 22 -9.52 -3.68 1.57
CA LEU A 22 -9.72 -4.15 2.94
C LEU A 22 -11.08 -3.72 3.50
N ASP A 23 -11.52 -2.49 3.23
CA ASP A 23 -12.89 -2.08 3.55
C ASP A 23 -13.93 -2.99 2.90
N TRP A 24 -13.71 -3.39 1.63
CA TRP A 24 -14.59 -4.34 0.97
C TRP A 24 -14.61 -5.69 1.69
N LEU A 25 -13.45 -6.24 2.08
CA LEU A 25 -13.38 -7.49 2.86
C LEU A 25 -14.16 -7.35 4.17
N HIS A 26 -13.92 -6.28 4.92
CA HIS A 26 -14.55 -6.03 6.22
C HIS A 26 -16.08 -5.86 6.10
N ARG A 27 -16.57 -5.20 5.05
CA ARG A 27 -18.02 -5.08 4.77
C ARG A 27 -18.69 -6.41 4.44
N HIS A 28 -17.93 -7.39 3.93
CA HIS A 28 -18.40 -8.76 3.71
C HIS A 28 -18.06 -9.68 4.89
N ARG A 29 -17.64 -9.10 6.03
CA ARG A 29 -17.26 -9.80 7.25
C ARG A 29 -16.12 -10.80 7.05
N ILE A 30 -15.20 -10.49 6.15
CA ILE A 30 -13.98 -11.25 5.93
C ILE A 30 -12.85 -10.50 6.61
N ALA A 31 -12.17 -11.14 7.55
CA ALA A 31 -10.87 -10.67 8.04
C ALA A 31 -9.76 -11.42 7.29
N HIS A 32 -8.75 -10.70 6.81
CA HIS A 32 -7.63 -11.27 6.08
C HIS A 32 -6.69 -12.03 7.01
N ASN A 33 -6.45 -11.50 8.22
CA ASN A 33 -5.61 -12.08 9.28
C ASN A 33 -4.12 -12.26 8.94
N ASP A 34 -3.64 -11.72 7.82
CA ASP A 34 -2.24 -11.80 7.42
C ASP A 34 -1.83 -10.67 6.46
N ILE A 35 -2.29 -9.46 6.74
CA ILE A 35 -1.93 -8.28 5.94
C ILE A 35 -0.46 -7.95 6.19
N LYS A 36 0.33 -7.93 5.12
CA LYS A 36 1.76 -7.58 5.10
C LYS A 36 2.18 -7.27 3.67
N PHE A 37 3.31 -6.59 3.50
CA PHE A 37 3.76 -6.07 2.20
C PHE A 37 3.87 -7.14 1.10
N ASN A 38 4.23 -8.38 1.43
CA ASN A 38 4.37 -9.47 0.47
C ASN A 38 3.07 -10.24 0.20
N ASN A 39 1.98 -9.90 0.90
CA ASN A 39 0.62 -10.39 0.63
C ASN A 39 -0.23 -9.37 -0.16
N ILE A 40 0.40 -8.31 -0.66
CA ILE A 40 -0.21 -7.35 -1.58
C ILE A 40 0.58 -7.39 -2.89
N MET A 41 -0.08 -7.82 -3.97
CA MET A 41 0.54 -7.94 -5.29
C MET A 41 0.00 -6.90 -6.26
N MET A 42 0.89 -6.36 -7.09
CA MET A 42 0.54 -5.48 -8.20
C MET A 42 0.40 -6.27 -9.49
N ASP A 43 -0.68 -6.06 -10.23
CA ASP A 43 -0.73 -6.44 -11.64
C ASP A 43 0.12 -5.46 -12.45
N SER A 44 1.29 -5.93 -12.85
CA SER A 44 2.26 -5.15 -13.60
C SER A 44 2.05 -5.20 -15.11
N SER A 45 1.09 -6.01 -15.61
CA SER A 45 0.86 -6.18 -17.04
C SER A 45 0.64 -4.87 -17.82
N PRO A 46 -0.02 -3.81 -17.27
CA PRO A 46 -0.17 -2.55 -17.99
C PRO A 46 1.14 -1.78 -18.18
N LEU A 47 2.19 -2.12 -17.42
CA LEU A 47 3.45 -1.39 -17.42
C LEU A 47 4.42 -1.81 -18.52
N TYR A 48 4.19 -2.97 -19.14
CA TYR A 48 5.12 -3.57 -20.10
C TYR A 48 4.43 -3.83 -21.44
N SER A 49 5.18 -3.68 -22.53
CA SER A 49 4.71 -4.03 -23.88
C SER A 49 4.75 -5.52 -24.17
N VAL A 50 5.43 -6.31 -23.32
CA VAL A 50 5.60 -7.76 -23.42
C VAL A 50 5.48 -8.39 -22.05
N GLN A 51 5.22 -9.71 -21.99
CA GLN A 51 5.19 -10.44 -20.73
C GLN A 51 6.60 -10.51 -20.11
N ILE A 52 6.67 -10.25 -18.81
CA ILE A 52 7.93 -10.27 -18.05
C ILE A 52 8.20 -11.65 -17.46
N HIS A 53 9.48 -11.98 -17.26
CA HIS A 53 9.85 -13.23 -16.63
C HIS A 53 9.56 -13.18 -15.11
N PRO A 54 8.86 -14.16 -14.52
CA PRO A 54 8.46 -14.11 -13.10
C PRO A 54 9.65 -14.14 -12.12
N ALA A 55 10.76 -14.76 -12.51
CA ALA A 55 11.98 -14.77 -11.71
C ALA A 55 12.90 -13.55 -11.94
N ASN A 56 12.69 -12.80 -13.04
CA ASN A 56 13.51 -11.63 -13.37
C ASN A 56 12.66 -10.62 -14.15
N ASN A 57 12.05 -9.68 -13.43
CA ASN A 57 11.16 -8.66 -13.97
C ASN A 57 11.84 -7.66 -14.93
N LYS A 58 13.17 -7.74 -15.12
CA LYS A 58 13.94 -6.95 -16.10
C LYS A 58 14.11 -7.66 -17.43
N MET A 59 13.56 -8.87 -17.59
CA MET A 59 13.66 -9.68 -18.80
C MET A 59 12.28 -10.05 -19.36
N ALA A 60 12.22 -10.23 -20.68
CA ALA A 60 11.08 -10.84 -21.34
C ALA A 60 10.90 -12.29 -20.88
N LEU A 61 9.67 -12.79 -20.92
CA LEU A 61 9.30 -14.14 -20.45
C LEU A 61 10.12 -15.26 -21.13
N ASP A 62 10.51 -15.07 -22.38
CA ASP A 62 11.30 -16.01 -23.18
C ASP A 62 12.82 -15.77 -23.10
N TRP A 63 13.26 -14.86 -22.22
CA TRP A 63 14.65 -14.39 -22.09
C TRP A 63 15.23 -13.71 -23.34
N SER A 64 14.41 -13.34 -24.33
CA SER A 64 14.87 -12.72 -25.58
C SER A 64 15.59 -11.38 -25.39
N GLY A 65 15.34 -10.68 -24.28
CA GLY A 65 16.03 -9.44 -23.97
C GLY A 65 15.50 -8.74 -22.72
N LYS A 66 16.13 -7.59 -22.42
CA LYS A 66 15.70 -6.70 -21.35
C LYS A 66 14.40 -6.01 -21.70
N VAL A 67 13.55 -5.79 -20.70
CA VAL A 67 12.30 -5.06 -20.83
C VAL A 67 12.37 -3.76 -20.04
N GLU A 68 11.76 -2.72 -20.61
CA GLU A 68 11.63 -1.41 -19.95
C GLU A 68 10.19 -1.23 -19.48
N SER A 69 10.03 -0.76 -18.24
CA SER A 69 8.70 -0.45 -17.69
C SER A 69 8.30 0.99 -17.99
N THR A 70 7.00 1.20 -18.15
CA THR A 70 6.39 2.52 -18.25
C THR A 70 5.98 3.06 -16.87
N SER A 71 5.52 4.32 -16.82
CA SER A 71 5.09 4.95 -15.57
C SER A 71 3.68 4.50 -15.18
N ARG A 72 3.47 4.17 -13.90
CA ARG A 72 2.12 3.97 -13.31
C ARG A 72 1.22 5.21 -13.42
N THR A 73 1.80 6.40 -13.59
CA THR A 73 1.01 7.62 -13.82
C THR A 73 0.32 7.59 -15.18
N ASP A 74 0.97 7.01 -16.19
CA ASP A 74 0.43 6.91 -17.54
C ASP A 74 -0.34 5.59 -17.75
N HIS A 75 0.04 4.53 -17.01
CA HIS A 75 -0.57 3.21 -17.05
C HIS A 75 -0.95 2.75 -15.63
N PRO A 76 -2.11 3.18 -15.11
CA PRO A 76 -2.54 2.77 -13.78
C PRO A 76 -2.72 1.25 -13.67
N VAL A 77 -2.38 0.73 -12.49
CA VAL A 77 -2.28 -0.70 -12.16
C VAL A 77 -3.31 -1.08 -11.10
N LYS A 78 -3.61 -2.38 -10.99
CA LYS A 78 -4.44 -2.95 -9.93
C LYS A 78 -3.55 -3.57 -8.85
N TYR A 79 -3.97 -3.49 -7.59
CA TYR A 79 -3.36 -4.22 -6.48
C TYR A 79 -4.36 -5.25 -5.94
N TYR A 80 -3.83 -6.34 -5.42
CA TYR A 80 -4.60 -7.50 -4.96
C TYR A 80 -4.07 -7.96 -3.61
N TYR A 81 -4.98 -8.15 -2.67
CA TYR A 81 -4.73 -9.02 -1.52
C TYR A 81 -4.62 -10.46 -2.01
N ILE A 82 -3.59 -11.16 -1.55
CA ILE A 82 -3.35 -12.57 -1.83
C ILE A 82 -3.14 -13.32 -0.52
N ASP A 83 -3.02 -14.64 -0.61
CA ASP A 83 -2.77 -15.51 0.54
C ASP A 83 -3.87 -15.42 1.61
N PHE A 84 -5.05 -15.92 1.25
CA PHE A 84 -6.21 -16.01 2.14
C PHE A 84 -6.16 -17.23 3.08
N GLY A 85 -4.98 -17.86 3.25
CA GLY A 85 -4.83 -19.09 4.04
C GLY A 85 -5.20 -18.94 5.52
N LEU A 86 -5.11 -17.72 6.05
CA LEU A 86 -5.51 -17.39 7.44
C LEU A 86 -6.82 -16.61 7.52
N SER A 87 -7.44 -16.29 6.39
CA SER A 87 -8.65 -15.47 6.36
C SER A 87 -9.85 -16.21 6.90
N GLN A 88 -10.77 -15.47 7.52
CA GLN A 88 -12.00 -16.02 8.09
C GLN A 88 -13.20 -15.18 7.68
N LEU A 89 -14.30 -15.86 7.35
CA LEU A 89 -15.62 -15.26 7.14
C LEU A 89 -16.43 -15.41 8.43
N TYR A 90 -16.87 -14.28 8.99
CA TYR A 90 -17.65 -14.24 10.23
C TYR A 90 -19.14 -14.07 9.93
N ALA A 91 -20.00 -14.82 10.63
CA ALA A 91 -21.44 -14.61 10.55
C ALA A 91 -21.85 -13.26 11.15
N ASP A 92 -22.95 -12.66 10.67
CA ASP A 92 -23.43 -11.34 11.09
C ASP A 92 -23.67 -11.20 12.61
N ASN A 93 -23.96 -12.31 13.29
CA ASN A 93 -24.35 -12.35 14.70
C ASN A 93 -23.25 -12.92 15.63
N GLU A 94 -22.03 -13.11 15.14
CA GLU A 94 -20.92 -13.62 15.95
C GLU A 94 -19.96 -12.50 16.35
N ASP A 95 -19.59 -12.50 17.63
CA ASP A 95 -18.44 -11.74 18.12
C ASP A 95 -17.18 -12.34 17.49
N ALA A 96 -16.59 -11.61 16.54
CA ALA A 96 -15.36 -12.02 15.89
C ALA A 96 -14.20 -11.88 16.89
N LEU A 97 -13.89 -12.97 17.61
CA LEU A 97 -12.79 -13.02 18.56
C LEU A 97 -11.90 -14.22 18.23
N MET A 98 -10.61 -13.96 18.05
CA MET A 98 -9.59 -14.97 17.80
C MET A 98 -8.55 -15.02 18.91
N GLU A 99 -7.98 -16.21 19.14
CA GLU A 99 -6.79 -16.35 19.97
C GLU A 99 -5.59 -15.64 19.29
N PRO A 100 -4.71 -14.99 20.06
CA PRO A 100 -3.58 -14.23 19.51
C PRO A 100 -2.49 -15.12 18.91
N GLY A 101 -1.57 -14.52 18.15
CA GLY A 101 -0.35 -15.20 17.68
C GLY A 101 -0.43 -15.83 16.28
N TYR A 102 -1.29 -15.30 15.41
CA TYR A 102 -1.39 -15.70 13.99
C TYR A 102 -0.78 -14.66 13.05
N GLY A 103 -0.61 -15.00 11.76
CA GLY A 103 -0.10 -14.09 10.73
C GLY A 103 1.41 -13.80 10.84
N GLY A 104 1.94 -13.09 9.84
CA GLY A 104 3.37 -12.79 9.73
C GLY A 104 3.83 -11.61 10.57
N ASP A 105 2.97 -10.60 10.74
CA ASP A 105 3.27 -9.45 11.61
C ASP A 105 2.91 -9.80 13.06
N THR A 106 3.95 -9.92 13.89
CA THR A 106 3.87 -10.25 15.32
C THR A 106 3.96 -9.02 16.23
N THR A 107 4.01 -7.81 15.67
CA THR A 107 4.12 -6.55 16.42
C THR A 107 2.79 -6.10 17.05
N VAL A 108 1.67 -6.70 16.61
CA VAL A 108 0.31 -6.47 17.11
C VAL A 108 0.27 -6.40 18.66
N PRO A 109 -0.08 -5.26 19.25
CA PRO A 109 0.07 -5.01 20.69
C PRO A 109 -0.67 -6.01 21.59
N GLU A 110 -1.90 -6.37 21.24
CA GLU A 110 -2.75 -7.31 21.97
C GLU A 110 -2.21 -8.75 21.95
N PHE A 111 -1.38 -9.13 20.97
CA PHE A 111 -0.78 -10.46 20.94
C PHE A 111 0.20 -10.67 22.08
N LYS A 112 0.86 -9.59 22.54
CA LYS A 112 1.76 -9.65 23.70
C LYS A 112 1.00 -9.75 25.02
N ARG A 113 -0.25 -9.27 25.06
CA ARG A 113 -1.13 -9.32 26.24
C ARG A 113 -1.84 -10.67 26.38
N ASN A 114 -1.83 -11.48 25.33
CA ASN A 114 -2.51 -12.76 25.24
C ASN A 114 -4.04 -12.64 25.41
N ASP A 115 -4.61 -11.50 24.97
CA ASP A 115 -6.05 -11.25 24.96
C ASP A 115 -6.69 -11.82 23.69
N LYS A 116 -7.98 -12.15 23.74
CA LYS A 116 -8.75 -12.42 22.52
C LYS A 116 -8.82 -11.14 21.67
N CYS A 117 -8.54 -11.31 20.38
CA CYS A 117 -8.36 -10.20 19.45
C CYS A 117 -9.56 -10.07 18.52
N ASP A 118 -9.98 -8.83 18.25
CA ASP A 118 -10.86 -8.52 17.13
C ASP A 118 -10.02 -8.60 15.83
N PRO A 119 -10.30 -9.55 14.92
CA PRO A 119 -9.52 -9.76 13.71
C PRO A 119 -9.62 -8.59 12.73
N PHE A 120 -10.73 -7.84 12.74
CA PHE A 120 -10.88 -6.64 11.91
C PHE A 120 -9.97 -5.52 12.43
N ALA A 121 -9.89 -5.34 13.75
CA ALA A 121 -8.97 -4.38 14.36
C ALA A 121 -7.50 -4.76 14.15
N VAL A 122 -7.19 -6.06 14.09
CA VAL A 122 -5.84 -6.57 13.76
C VAL A 122 -5.48 -6.27 12.31
N ASP A 123 -6.40 -6.47 11.37
CA ASP A 123 -6.20 -6.10 9.96
C ASP A 123 -5.93 -4.59 9.79
N VAL A 124 -6.69 -3.72 10.49
CA VAL A 124 -6.47 -2.27 10.48
C VAL A 124 -5.06 -1.93 10.98
N TYR A 125 -4.65 -2.53 12.10
CA TYR A 125 -3.31 -2.33 12.66
C TYR A 125 -2.24 -2.71 11.66
N ARG A 126 -2.35 -3.90 11.06
CA ARG A 126 -1.35 -4.42 10.11
C ARG A 126 -1.25 -3.59 8.85
N LEU A 127 -2.38 -3.13 8.31
CA LEU A 127 -2.36 -2.22 7.16
C LEU A 127 -1.68 -0.89 7.54
N GLY A 128 -2.01 -0.32 8.70
CA GLY A 128 -1.40 0.90 9.21
C GLY A 128 0.10 0.74 9.43
N ASN A 129 0.51 -0.35 10.08
CA ASN A 129 1.90 -0.66 10.36
C ASN A 129 2.69 -0.90 9.07
N MET A 130 2.12 -1.62 8.11
CA MET A 130 2.71 -1.79 6.78
C MET A 130 2.92 -0.44 6.08
N ILE A 131 1.95 0.48 6.12
CA ILE A 131 2.10 1.83 5.55
C ILE A 131 3.22 2.59 6.28
N ALA A 132 3.30 2.47 7.61
CA ALA A 132 4.35 3.09 8.40
C ALA A 132 5.74 2.58 8.00
N GLU A 133 5.93 1.27 8.03
CA GLU A 133 7.20 0.61 7.77
C GLU A 133 7.66 0.74 6.31
N CYS A 134 6.73 0.74 5.36
CA CYS A 134 7.06 0.82 3.93
C CYS A 134 7.33 2.24 3.44
N PHE A 135 6.80 3.27 4.12
CA PHE A 135 6.79 4.63 3.57
C PHE A 135 7.15 5.72 4.58
N THR A 136 6.56 5.77 5.78
CA THR A 136 6.66 6.97 6.64
C THR A 136 7.74 6.89 7.71
N GLN A 137 8.08 5.68 8.18
CA GLN A 137 9.05 5.44 9.25
C GLN A 137 10.26 4.65 8.75
N GLY A 138 10.07 3.72 7.80
CA GLY A 138 11.10 2.78 7.36
C GLY A 138 11.35 1.70 8.41
N GLY A 139 11.04 0.42 8.11
CA GLY A 139 11.00 -0.59 9.18
C GLY A 139 11.35 -2.04 8.81
N LEU A 140 11.02 -2.51 7.60
CA LEU A 140 11.24 -3.92 7.22
C LEU A 140 12.67 -4.22 6.72
N SER A 141 13.31 -3.22 6.14
CA SER A 141 14.72 -3.17 5.75
C SER A 141 14.97 -1.77 5.19
N THR A 142 15.92 -1.01 5.75
CA THR A 142 16.20 0.36 5.28
C THR A 142 16.65 0.38 3.81
N GLU A 143 17.19 -0.73 3.30
CA GLU A 143 17.55 -0.87 1.88
C GLU A 143 16.31 -1.03 0.98
N LEU A 144 15.28 -1.72 1.46
CA LEU A 144 14.07 -2.01 0.68
C LEU A 144 12.98 -0.94 0.86
N PHE A 145 12.88 -0.40 2.07
CA PHE A 145 11.88 0.56 2.51
C PHE A 145 12.54 1.70 3.30
N PRO A 146 13.25 2.61 2.61
CA PRO A 146 13.75 3.80 3.26
C PRO A 146 12.60 4.69 3.70
N GLN A 147 12.81 5.45 4.77
CA GLN A 147 11.88 6.51 5.17
C GLN A 147 11.74 7.52 4.03
N LEU A 148 10.51 7.80 3.59
CA LEU A 148 10.25 8.74 2.50
C LEU A 148 9.87 10.12 3.06
N ALA A 149 10.50 11.16 2.54
CA ALA A 149 10.22 12.52 2.93
C ALA A 149 8.88 13.02 2.37
N GLY A 150 8.21 13.91 3.11
CA GLY A 150 7.03 14.60 2.62
C GLY A 150 5.73 13.83 2.81
N LEU A 151 5.69 12.78 3.62
CA LEU A 151 4.51 11.96 3.91
C LEU A 151 3.88 12.24 5.28
N GLU A 152 4.30 13.31 5.95
CA GLU A 152 3.89 13.66 7.33
C GLU A 152 2.37 13.89 7.45
N PHE A 153 1.70 14.18 6.33
CA PHE A 153 0.25 14.31 6.26
C PHE A 153 -0.50 12.98 6.51
N MET A 154 0.18 11.83 6.41
CA MET A 154 -0.39 10.51 6.71
C MET A 154 -0.29 10.13 8.18
N ASP A 155 0.63 10.76 8.93
CA ASP A 155 1.02 10.31 10.27
C ASP A 155 -0.19 10.22 11.21
N GLY A 156 -1.09 11.21 11.18
CA GLY A 156 -2.30 11.19 11.99
C GLY A 156 -3.22 9.99 11.70
N LEU A 157 -3.38 9.60 10.43
CA LEU A 157 -4.19 8.43 10.08
C LEU A 157 -3.48 7.13 10.47
N VAL A 158 -2.18 7.02 10.18
CA VAL A 158 -1.37 5.83 10.45
C VAL A 158 -1.24 5.58 11.96
N ASN A 159 -1.06 6.63 12.77
CA ASN A 159 -0.98 6.53 14.22
C ASN A 159 -2.28 6.00 14.82
N ASP A 160 -3.43 6.47 14.33
CA ASP A 160 -4.73 6.00 14.82
C ASP A 160 -4.99 4.55 14.41
N MET A 161 -4.62 4.16 13.17
CA MET A 161 -4.67 2.76 12.72
C MET A 161 -3.78 1.84 13.56
N THR A 162 -2.63 2.33 14.02
CA THR A 162 -1.65 1.57 14.81
C THR A 162 -1.78 1.75 16.32
N SER A 163 -2.94 2.22 16.81
CA SER A 163 -3.18 2.39 18.25
C SER A 163 -3.00 1.06 19.02
N SER A 164 -2.46 1.19 20.24
CA SER A 164 -2.20 0.05 21.14
C SER A 164 -3.46 -0.56 21.76
N ASP A 165 -4.50 0.25 21.90
CA ASP A 165 -5.85 -0.25 22.22
C ASP A 165 -6.58 -0.53 20.90
N PRO A 166 -6.98 -1.78 20.61
CA PRO A 166 -7.73 -2.10 19.40
C PRO A 166 -9.06 -1.33 19.28
N LYS A 167 -9.65 -0.87 20.39
CA LYS A 167 -10.90 -0.10 20.38
C LYS A 167 -10.74 1.34 19.89
N ASP A 168 -9.53 1.88 19.99
CA ASP A 168 -9.21 3.23 19.52
C ASP A 168 -8.88 3.23 18.01
N ARG A 169 -8.73 2.05 17.40
CA ARG A 169 -8.45 1.95 15.96
C ARG A 169 -9.72 2.30 15.17
N PRO A 170 -9.60 3.11 14.10
CA PRO A 170 -10.73 3.41 13.24
C PRO A 170 -11.22 2.16 12.50
N LYS A 171 -12.50 2.13 12.17
CA LYS A 171 -13.03 1.12 11.23
C LYS A 171 -12.49 1.41 9.83
N MET A 172 -12.40 0.39 8.98
CA MET A 172 -11.92 0.59 7.60
C MET A 172 -12.76 1.60 6.80
N SER A 173 -14.06 1.70 7.05
CA SER A 173 -14.91 2.73 6.45
C SER A 173 -14.48 4.16 6.84
N GLU A 174 -14.00 4.34 8.07
CA GLU A 174 -13.47 5.62 8.56
C GLU A 174 -12.07 5.88 8.00
N VAL A 175 -11.25 4.84 7.87
CA VAL A 175 -9.93 4.91 7.20
C VAL A 175 -10.10 5.39 5.76
N VAL A 176 -11.03 4.81 5.00
CA VAL A 176 -11.36 5.23 3.62
C VAL A 176 -11.73 6.72 3.59
N ALA A 177 -12.67 7.14 4.45
CA ALA A 177 -13.15 8.51 4.47
C ALA A 177 -12.04 9.53 4.83
N ARG A 178 -11.23 9.22 5.84
CA ARG A 178 -10.11 10.07 6.27
C ARG A 178 -9.01 10.13 5.22
N PHE A 179 -8.70 9.02 4.57
CA PHE A 179 -7.71 8.98 3.49
C PHE A 179 -8.17 9.82 2.29
N ASP A 180 -9.44 9.72 1.90
CA ASP A 180 -10.02 10.56 0.85
C ASP A 180 -9.99 12.05 1.22
N GLU A 181 -10.28 12.40 2.48
CA GLU A 181 -10.17 13.78 2.97
C GLU A 181 -8.73 14.30 2.89
N ILE A 182 -7.75 13.52 3.37
CA ILE A 182 -6.32 13.84 3.26
C ILE A 182 -5.97 14.08 1.79
N ARG A 183 -6.30 13.14 0.90
CA ARG A 183 -6.02 13.24 -0.54
C ARG A 183 -6.60 14.53 -1.14
N ASN A 184 -7.85 14.87 -0.82
CA ASN A 184 -8.54 16.02 -1.37
C ASN A 184 -7.96 17.37 -0.88
N LYS A 185 -7.33 17.40 0.30
CA LYS A 185 -6.63 18.58 0.82
C LYS A 185 -5.27 18.80 0.16
N LEU A 186 -4.71 17.78 -0.50
CA LEU A 186 -3.40 17.90 -1.14
C LEU A 186 -3.53 18.52 -2.53
N GLY A 187 -2.76 19.60 -2.75
CA GLY A 187 -2.64 20.20 -4.07
C GLY A 187 -1.97 19.26 -5.08
N TRP A 188 -2.28 19.44 -6.36
CA TRP A 188 -1.73 18.62 -7.46
C TRP A 188 -0.21 18.51 -7.45
N ARG A 189 0.51 19.56 -7.00
CA ARG A 189 1.97 19.53 -6.90
C ARG A 189 2.45 18.51 -5.87
N LYS A 190 1.77 18.38 -4.74
CA LYS A 190 2.12 17.44 -3.68
C LYS A 190 1.78 16.00 -4.11
N LEU A 191 0.61 15.80 -4.72
CA LEU A 191 0.21 14.50 -5.27
C LEU A 191 1.13 14.00 -6.40
N ARG A 192 1.82 14.91 -7.10
CA ARG A 192 2.79 14.60 -8.16
C ARG A 192 4.23 14.72 -7.72
N ALA A 193 4.51 15.02 -6.45
CA ALA A 193 5.88 15.15 -5.98
C ALA A 193 6.57 13.78 -6.05
N PRO A 194 7.86 13.72 -6.43
CA PRO A 194 8.60 12.47 -6.35
C PRO A 194 8.73 12.06 -4.88
N LEU A 195 8.56 10.76 -4.60
CA LEU A 195 8.90 10.20 -3.32
C LEU A 195 10.41 10.01 -3.25
N VAL A 196 11.04 10.54 -2.21
CA VAL A 196 12.50 10.52 -2.05
C VAL A 196 12.86 10.05 -0.64
N PRO A 197 13.89 9.21 -0.48
CA PRO A 197 14.42 8.90 0.84
C PRO A 197 14.81 10.15 1.61
N VAL A 198 14.56 10.15 2.92
CA VAL A 198 15.04 11.20 3.82
C VAL A 198 16.57 11.29 3.74
N GLY A 199 17.09 12.50 3.56
CA GLY A 199 18.53 12.74 3.44
C GLY A 199 19.08 12.73 2.01
N GLU A 200 18.29 12.32 1.01
CA GLU A 200 18.68 12.37 -0.40
C GLU A 200 18.18 13.63 -1.12
N SER A 201 19.05 14.25 -1.93
CA SER A 201 18.70 15.40 -2.78
C SER A 201 18.51 14.97 -4.22
N ASN A 202 17.36 15.33 -4.79
CA ASN A 202 16.93 14.84 -6.11
C ASN A 202 17.07 15.90 -7.22
N SER A 203 18.05 16.81 -7.14
CA SER A 203 18.11 18.02 -7.97
C SER A 203 18.14 17.75 -9.50
N SER A 204 18.87 16.73 -9.96
CA SER A 204 18.91 16.33 -11.38
C SER A 204 17.67 15.53 -11.82
N HIS A 205 17.18 14.64 -10.97
CA HIS A 205 15.98 13.83 -11.20
C HIS A 205 14.70 14.67 -11.18
N GLY A 206 14.69 15.77 -10.43
CA GLY A 206 13.56 16.67 -10.27
C GLY A 206 13.13 17.34 -11.57
N LEU A 207 14.08 17.81 -12.39
CA LEU A 207 13.75 18.47 -13.66
C LEU A 207 13.13 17.48 -14.67
N ARG A 208 13.71 16.28 -14.77
CA ARG A 208 13.17 15.20 -15.63
C ARG A 208 11.80 14.74 -15.14
N HIS A 209 11.63 14.61 -13.83
CA HIS A 209 10.35 14.26 -13.20
C HIS A 209 9.27 15.29 -13.52
N TRP A 210 9.52 16.58 -13.31
CA TRP A 210 8.53 17.62 -13.58
C TRP A 210 8.20 17.75 -15.06
N ARG A 211 9.16 17.54 -15.98
CA ARG A 211 8.86 17.43 -17.42
C ARG A 211 7.88 16.28 -17.72
N LYS A 212 8.07 15.10 -17.09
CA LYS A 212 7.13 13.98 -17.22
C LYS A 212 5.75 14.32 -16.63
N GLN A 213 5.70 14.93 -15.44
CA GLN A 213 4.43 15.30 -14.81
C GLN A 213 3.65 16.34 -15.62
N LEU A 214 4.33 17.34 -16.19
CA LEU A 214 3.70 18.32 -17.09
C LEU A 214 3.15 17.68 -18.36
N SER A 215 3.88 16.73 -18.95
CA SER A 215 3.38 15.95 -20.08
C SER A 215 2.14 15.12 -19.70
N SER A 216 2.14 14.49 -18.53
CA SER A 216 0.99 13.73 -18.03
C SER A 216 -0.23 14.62 -17.79
N ILE A 217 -0.03 15.83 -17.26
CA ILE A 217 -1.10 16.85 -17.11
C ILE A 217 -1.65 17.27 -18.48
N ALA A 218 -0.79 17.52 -19.47
CA ALA A 218 -1.23 17.88 -20.82
C ALA A 218 -2.04 16.77 -21.51
N LYS A 219 -1.81 15.50 -21.14
CA LYS A 219 -2.60 14.33 -21.58
C LYS A 219 -3.92 14.17 -20.81
N GLY A 220 -4.18 14.99 -19.79
CA GLY A 220 -5.37 14.90 -18.94
C GLY A 220 -5.32 13.82 -17.87
N ASN A 221 -4.14 13.25 -17.57
CA ASN A 221 -4.03 12.19 -16.58
C ASN A 221 -4.22 12.74 -15.16
N SER A 222 -4.93 11.99 -14.31
CA SER A 222 -5.11 12.31 -12.88
C SER A 222 -3.77 12.30 -12.11
N ALA A 223 -3.71 13.01 -10.98
CA ALA A 223 -2.56 12.94 -10.07
C ALA A 223 -2.48 11.60 -9.36
N VAL A 224 -3.66 11.02 -9.10
CA VAL A 224 -3.84 9.66 -8.59
C VAL A 224 -4.64 8.92 -9.65
N PRO A 225 -3.99 8.33 -10.67
CA PRO A 225 -4.68 7.61 -11.72
C PRO A 225 -5.16 6.26 -11.19
N MET A 226 -6.42 5.95 -11.48
CA MET A 226 -7.04 4.68 -11.10
C MET A 226 -7.20 3.81 -12.34
N PRO A 227 -7.02 2.48 -12.21
CA PRO A 227 -7.31 1.57 -13.30
C PRO A 227 -8.81 1.65 -13.62
N LYS A 228 -9.16 1.53 -14.91
CA LYS A 228 -10.57 1.44 -15.30
C LYS A 228 -11.16 0.13 -14.78
N ALA A 229 -12.43 0.18 -14.39
CA ALA A 229 -13.20 -0.99 -13.95
C ALA A 229 -13.21 -2.06 -15.05
#